data_AF-A0A7S1BVZ3-F1
#
_entry.id   AF-A0A7S1BVZ3-F1
#
_cell.length_a   1.000
_cell.length_b   1.000
_cell.length_c   1.000
_cell.angle_alpha   90.00
_cell.angle_beta   90.00
_cell.angle_gamma   90.00
#
_symmetry.space_group_name_H-M   'P 1'
#
loop_
_entity.id
_entity.type
_entity.pdbx_description
1 polymer ?
#
loop_
_entity_poly.entity_id
_entity_poly.type
_entity_poly.pdbx_seq_one_letter_code
_entity_poly.pdbx_strand_id
1 'polypeptide(L)'
;GGGGGRGAPPPGAPGGAPPPPPPPAEEARASPPAKRRRTKKKKRRPPVQITFERYQGTAQALVRHLRREEERAAAAGTAVKDAMPTWREAVRWYVETCAPDEEEGQAERVTSLIVRRLVERDRGLVY
;
A
#
# COMPACT_ATOMS: atom_id res chain seq x y z
N GLY A 1 9.41 20.63 -58.98
CA GLY A 1 10.76 20.38 -58.45
C GLY A 1 11.35 21.69 -58.00
N GLY A 2 12.22 21.68 -56.97
CA GLY A 2 12.68 22.89 -56.27
C GLY A 2 11.68 23.33 -55.18
N GLY A 3 12.11 23.85 -54.04
CA GLY A 3 13.48 23.95 -53.51
C GLY A 3 13.43 24.45 -52.07
N GLY A 4 13.85 23.62 -51.11
CA GLY A 4 13.84 23.99 -49.69
C GLY A 4 14.92 25.02 -49.37
N GLY A 5 14.57 26.06 -48.61
CA GLY A 5 15.50 27.12 -48.19
C GLY A 5 15.92 27.02 -46.72
N ARG A 6 16.80 27.97 -46.32
CA ARG A 6 17.40 28.18 -44.98
C ARG A 6 18.49 27.16 -44.61
N GLY A 7 19.61 27.52 -43.97
CA GLY A 7 20.07 28.83 -43.47
C GLY A 7 21.57 28.80 -43.14
N ALA A 8 22.14 29.92 -42.66
CA ALA A 8 23.58 30.13 -42.52
C ALA A 8 24.23 29.47 -41.25
N PRO A 9 25.59 29.34 -41.19
CA PRO A 9 26.35 28.64 -40.13
C PRO A 9 27.11 29.60 -39.17
N PRO A 10 28.12 29.16 -38.36
CA PRO A 10 28.26 27.98 -37.50
C PRO A 10 28.19 28.44 -36.00
N PRO A 11 29.25 28.61 -35.14
CA PRO A 11 30.61 28.02 -34.96
C PRO A 11 30.73 27.09 -33.70
N GLY A 12 31.91 26.51 -33.42
CA GLY A 12 32.26 25.94 -32.10
C GLY A 12 33.09 24.63 -32.07
N ALA A 13 34.42 24.72 -32.21
CA ALA A 13 35.40 23.67 -31.83
C ALA A 13 35.84 23.85 -30.34
N PRO A 14 36.73 23.03 -29.72
CA PRO A 14 37.45 21.81 -30.11
C PRO A 14 37.02 20.58 -29.25
N GLY A 15 37.49 19.32 -29.34
CA GLY A 15 38.82 18.77 -29.63
C GLY A 15 39.64 18.60 -28.33
N GLY A 16 39.80 17.37 -27.81
CA GLY A 16 40.73 17.11 -26.68
C GLY A 16 40.59 15.79 -25.90
N ALA A 17 41.66 14.98 -25.93
CA ALA A 17 42.11 13.95 -24.98
C ALA A 17 41.31 12.63 -24.76
N PRO A 18 41.96 11.45 -24.89
CA PRO A 18 41.44 10.17 -24.39
C PRO A 18 41.67 9.98 -22.87
N PRO A 19 40.91 9.10 -22.19
CA PRO A 19 41.12 8.82 -20.77
C PRO A 19 42.39 7.98 -20.51
N PRO A 20 43.11 8.20 -19.38
CA PRO A 20 44.28 7.42 -18.99
C PRO A 20 43.92 6.00 -18.45
N PRO A 21 44.89 5.06 -18.46
CA PRO A 21 44.70 3.69 -17.96
C PRO A 21 44.61 3.59 -16.42
N PRO A 22 44.09 2.47 -15.87
CA PRO A 22 43.89 2.25 -14.43
C PRO A 22 45.21 2.05 -13.63
N PRO A 23 45.19 2.19 -12.29
CA PRO A 23 46.38 2.30 -11.45
C PRO A 23 47.03 0.95 -11.08
N PRO A 24 48.36 0.93 -10.81
CA PRO A 24 49.03 -0.15 -10.10
C PRO A 24 48.79 -0.06 -8.58
N ALA A 25 49.01 -1.18 -7.88
CA ALA A 25 48.63 -1.37 -6.48
C ALA A 25 49.78 -1.13 -5.48
N GLU A 26 49.43 -0.63 -4.29
CA GLU A 26 50.08 -0.75 -2.97
C GLU A 26 49.22 0.12 -2.01
N GLU A 27 49.01 -0.09 -0.72
CA GLU A 27 49.14 -1.17 0.27
C GLU A 27 48.50 -0.56 1.56
N ALA A 28 48.38 -1.33 2.65
CA ALA A 28 48.18 -0.83 4.02
C ALA A 28 46.84 -0.12 4.34
N ARG A 29 45.89 -0.89 4.89
CA ARG A 29 45.75 -1.01 6.36
C ARG A 29 44.62 -1.97 6.77
N ALA A 30 44.94 -2.84 7.73
CA ALA A 30 43.99 -3.77 8.31
C ALA A 30 42.84 -3.03 9.01
N SER A 31 41.62 -3.24 8.52
CA SER A 31 40.39 -2.92 9.25
C SER A 31 39.86 -4.20 9.92
N PRO A 32 39.38 -4.14 11.18
CA PRO A 32 38.90 -5.32 11.89
C PRO A 32 37.69 -5.94 11.19
N PRO A 33 37.43 -7.25 11.35
CA PRO A 33 36.33 -7.92 10.68
C PRO A 33 34.99 -7.36 11.16
N ALA A 34 34.40 -6.48 10.34
CA ALA A 34 33.08 -5.92 10.56
C ALA A 34 32.07 -7.06 10.72
N LYS A 35 31.56 -7.23 11.94
CA LYS A 35 30.57 -8.27 12.29
C LYS A 35 29.41 -8.17 11.31
N ARG A 36 29.35 -9.09 10.34
CA ARG A 36 28.25 -9.21 9.37
C ARG A 36 26.96 -9.48 10.12
N ARG A 37 26.25 -8.42 10.53
CA ARG A 37 24.87 -8.49 10.99
C ARG A 37 24.08 -9.15 9.87
N ARG A 38 23.82 -10.46 9.99
CA ARG A 38 22.91 -11.19 9.13
C ARG A 38 21.56 -10.48 9.20
N THR A 39 21.28 -9.63 8.22
CA THR A 39 19.95 -9.08 8.00
C THR A 39 19.04 -10.27 7.69
N LYS A 40 18.32 -10.74 8.73
CA LYS A 40 17.34 -11.82 8.60
C LYS A 40 16.38 -11.40 7.49
N LYS A 41 16.48 -12.02 6.29
CA LYS A 41 15.58 -11.76 5.17
C LYS A 41 14.16 -11.94 5.68
N LYS A 42 13.41 -10.84 5.77
CA LYS A 42 12.05 -10.82 6.31
C LYS A 42 11.18 -11.67 5.38
N LYS A 43 10.88 -12.91 5.78
CA LYS A 43 10.06 -13.85 4.99
C LYS A 43 8.73 -13.18 4.69
N ARG A 44 8.54 -12.72 3.44
CA ARG A 44 7.29 -12.08 3.03
C ARG A 44 6.21 -13.14 3.18
N ARG A 45 5.18 -12.84 3.99
CA ARG A 45 4.01 -13.71 4.09
C ARG A 45 3.31 -13.73 2.73
N PRO A 46 2.72 -14.86 2.30
CA PRO A 46 1.95 -14.91 1.07
C PRO A 46 0.80 -13.89 1.13
N PRO A 47 0.39 -13.32 -0.01
CA PRO A 47 -0.78 -12.46 -0.06
C PRO A 47 -2.02 -13.25 0.39
N VAL A 48 -2.86 -12.64 1.21
CA VAL A 48 -4.14 -13.23 1.60
C VAL A 48 -5.04 -13.25 0.37
N GLN A 49 -5.31 -14.45 -0.15
CA GLN A 49 -6.30 -14.64 -1.21
C GLN A 49 -7.69 -14.67 -0.58
N ILE A 50 -8.59 -13.82 -1.08
CA ILE A 50 -9.98 -13.71 -0.64
C ILE A 50 -10.83 -14.10 -1.85
N THR A 51 -11.70 -15.10 -1.71
CA THR A 51 -12.65 -15.45 -2.77
C THR A 51 -13.66 -14.32 -2.98
N PHE A 52 -14.21 -14.17 -4.18
CA PHE A 52 -15.17 -13.11 -4.47
C PHE A 52 -16.43 -13.22 -3.59
N GLU A 53 -16.93 -14.43 -3.35
CA GLU A 53 -18.07 -14.68 -2.46
C GLU A 53 -17.80 -14.23 -1.02
N ARG A 54 -16.61 -14.54 -0.49
CA ARG A 54 -16.19 -14.09 0.84
C ARG A 54 -16.05 -12.56 0.88
N TYR A 55 -15.44 -11.95 -0.14
CA TYR A 55 -15.38 -10.49 -0.26
C TYR A 55 -16.77 -9.87 -0.21
N GLN A 56 -17.70 -10.37 -1.04
CA GLN A 56 -19.05 -9.84 -1.15
C GLN A 56 -19.84 -10.04 0.14
N GLY A 57 -19.76 -11.21 0.77
CA GLY A 57 -20.41 -11.50 2.05
C GLY A 57 -19.95 -10.56 3.16
N THR A 58 -18.63 -10.44 3.35
CA THR A 58 -18.05 -9.53 4.36
C THR A 58 -18.38 -8.06 4.05
N ALA A 59 -18.25 -7.63 2.80
CA ALA A 59 -18.56 -6.25 2.41
C ALA A 59 -20.05 -5.90 2.62
N GLN A 60 -20.97 -6.79 2.24
CA GLN A 60 -22.40 -6.58 2.48
C GLN A 60 -22.76 -6.58 3.98
N ALA A 61 -22.15 -7.45 4.78
CA ALA A 61 -22.35 -7.45 6.23
C ALA A 61 -21.92 -6.13 6.86
N LEU A 62 -20.70 -5.66 6.54
CA LEU A 62 -20.16 -4.37 6.99
C LEU A 62 -21.07 -3.19 6.58
N VAL A 63 -21.46 -3.10 5.30
CA VAL A 63 -22.33 -2.02 4.81
C VAL A 63 -23.71 -2.03 5.50
N ARG A 64 -24.28 -3.20 5.78
CA ARG A 64 -25.55 -3.31 6.53
C ARG A 64 -25.41 -2.88 7.99
N HIS A 65 -24.31 -3.22 8.65
CA HIS A 65 -24.05 -2.79 10.03
C HIS A 65 -23.84 -1.28 10.12
N LEU A 66 -22.99 -0.72 9.25
CA LEU A 66 -22.71 0.71 9.23
C LEU A 66 -23.98 1.54 8.99
N ARG A 67 -24.83 1.14 8.03
CA ARG A 67 -26.13 1.80 7.82
C ARG A 67 -27.03 1.77 9.06
N ARG A 68 -27.04 0.68 9.83
CA ARG A 68 -27.80 0.59 11.08
C ARG A 68 -27.26 1.53 12.15
N GLU A 69 -25.93 1.68 12.24
CA GLU A 69 -25.34 2.68 13.15
C GLU A 69 -25.59 4.11 12.67
N GLU A 70 -25.62 4.39 11.36
CA GLU A 70 -26.05 5.68 10.79
C GLU A 70 -27.52 5.99 11.14
N GLU A 71 -28.44 5.03 10.95
CA GLU A 71 -29.86 5.14 11.31
C GLU A 71 -30.03 5.36 12.83
N ARG A 72 -29.26 4.65 13.64
CA ARG A 72 -29.25 4.78 15.11
C ARG A 72 -28.70 6.13 15.57
N ALA A 73 -27.64 6.63 14.93
CA ALA A 73 -27.07 7.95 15.18
C ALA A 73 -28.09 9.05 14.86
N ALA A 74 -28.74 8.96 13.70
CA ALA A 74 -29.79 9.88 13.27
C ALA A 74 -30.98 9.87 14.25
N ALA A 75 -31.43 8.70 14.69
CA ALA A 75 -32.50 8.56 15.69
C ALA A 75 -32.10 9.11 17.07
N ALA A 76 -30.82 9.03 17.44
CA ALA A 76 -30.27 9.60 18.67
C ALA A 76 -29.95 11.10 18.58
N GLY A 77 -30.12 11.73 17.41
CA GLY A 77 -29.72 13.12 17.17
C GLY A 77 -28.21 13.37 17.26
N THR A 78 -27.40 12.30 17.20
CA THR A 78 -25.94 12.38 17.27
C THR A 78 -25.36 12.63 15.87
N ALA A 79 -24.32 13.46 15.76
CA ALA A 79 -23.65 13.64 14.48
C ALA A 79 -23.05 12.30 14.01
N VAL A 80 -23.29 11.93 12.75
CA VAL A 80 -22.87 10.64 12.18
C VAL A 80 -21.36 10.40 12.37
N LYS A 81 -20.53 11.45 12.28
CA LYS A 81 -19.08 11.38 12.50
C LYS A 81 -18.67 10.92 13.91
N ASP A 82 -19.48 11.19 14.92
CA ASP A 82 -19.19 10.85 16.33
C ASP A 82 -19.77 9.50 16.74
N ALA A 83 -20.78 9.01 16.00
CA ALA A 83 -21.46 7.74 16.26
C ALA A 83 -20.97 6.58 15.37
N MET A 84 -20.28 6.87 14.27
CA MET A 84 -19.79 5.83 13.36
C MET A 84 -18.61 5.05 13.94
N PRO A 85 -18.67 3.70 13.97
CA PRO A 85 -17.61 2.88 14.53
C PRO A 85 -16.31 3.06 13.75
N THR A 86 -15.18 3.06 14.45
CA THR A 86 -13.85 3.05 13.81
C THR A 86 -13.67 1.77 12.98
N TRP A 87 -12.72 1.78 12.04
CA TRP A 87 -12.40 0.59 11.24
C TRP A 87 -12.06 -0.64 12.10
N ARG A 88 -11.49 -0.44 13.30
CA ARG A 88 -11.19 -1.54 14.23
C ARG A 88 -12.45 -2.10 14.88
N GLU A 89 -13.41 -1.25 15.23
CA GLU A 89 -14.70 -1.68 15.79
C GLU A 89 -15.54 -2.38 14.74
N ALA A 90 -15.59 -1.88 13.50
CA ALA A 90 -16.27 -2.56 12.39
C ALA A 90 -15.63 -3.94 12.06
N VAL A 91 -14.30 -4.05 12.13
CA VAL A 91 -13.61 -5.35 11.98
C VAL A 91 -13.93 -6.29 13.14
N ARG A 92 -13.85 -5.82 14.39
CA ARG A 92 -14.17 -6.60 15.58
C ARG A 92 -15.61 -7.11 15.54
N TRP A 93 -16.57 -6.21 15.30
CA TRP A 93 -17.98 -6.55 15.16
C TRP A 93 -18.21 -7.68 14.15
N TYR A 94 -17.54 -7.62 12.99
CA TYR A 94 -17.68 -8.66 11.96
C TYR A 94 -17.11 -10.01 12.42
N VAL A 95 -15.94 -10.02 13.08
CA VAL A 95 -15.33 -11.25 13.59
C VAL A 95 -16.23 -11.89 14.67
N GLU A 96 -16.71 -11.09 15.62
CA GLU A 96 -17.59 -11.54 16.71
C GLU A 96 -18.99 -11.99 16.21
N THR A 97 -19.56 -11.32 15.20
CA THR A 97 -20.95 -11.52 14.77
C THR A 97 -21.10 -12.47 13.58
N CYS A 98 -20.15 -12.46 12.64
CA CYS A 98 -20.30 -13.12 11.33
C CYS A 98 -19.25 -14.21 11.06
N ALA A 99 -18.20 -14.31 11.89
CA ALA A 99 -17.13 -15.29 11.72
C ALA A 99 -16.66 -15.93 13.05
N PRO A 100 -17.57 -16.34 13.97
CA PRO A 100 -17.17 -16.89 15.27
C PRO A 100 -16.42 -18.23 15.16
N ASP A 101 -16.69 -19.00 14.11
CA ASP A 101 -16.04 -20.30 13.82
C ASP A 101 -14.75 -20.17 12.99
N GLU A 102 -14.38 -18.97 12.54
CA GLU A 102 -13.13 -18.76 11.82
C GLU A 102 -11.95 -18.51 12.78
N GLU A 103 -10.73 -18.84 12.34
CA GLU A 103 -9.52 -18.45 13.08
C GLU A 103 -9.50 -16.92 13.20
N GLU A 104 -9.68 -16.38 14.42
CA GLU A 104 -9.90 -14.96 14.71
C GLU A 104 -8.90 -14.05 13.98
N GLY A 105 -7.62 -14.40 14.06
CA GLY A 105 -6.54 -13.67 13.40
C GLY A 105 -6.56 -13.76 11.86
N GLN A 106 -7.19 -14.76 11.24
CA GLN A 106 -7.44 -14.79 9.80
C GLN A 106 -8.65 -13.93 9.43
N ALA A 107 -9.76 -14.05 10.17
CA ALA A 107 -10.96 -13.26 9.95
C ALA A 107 -10.69 -11.75 10.09
N GLU A 108 -9.96 -11.33 11.14
CA GLU A 108 -9.52 -9.94 11.35
C GLU A 108 -8.67 -9.44 10.17
N ARG A 109 -7.71 -10.25 9.70
CA ARG A 109 -6.82 -9.91 8.57
C ARG A 109 -7.59 -9.76 7.25
N VAL A 110 -8.53 -10.66 6.96
CA VAL A 110 -9.37 -10.58 5.76
C VAL A 110 -10.27 -9.35 5.82
N THR A 111 -11.00 -9.18 6.91
CA THR A 111 -11.95 -8.07 7.09
C THR A 111 -11.25 -6.72 7.08
N SER A 112 -10.06 -6.61 7.67
CA SER A 112 -9.22 -5.40 7.60
C SER A 112 -8.82 -5.02 6.17
N LEU A 113 -8.54 -5.99 5.30
CA LEU A 113 -8.25 -5.74 3.88
C LEU A 113 -9.51 -5.27 3.13
N ILE A 114 -10.68 -5.81 3.49
CA ILE A 114 -11.97 -5.46 2.88
C ILE A 114 -12.40 -4.05 3.30
N VAL A 115 -12.34 -3.70 4.59
CA VAL A 115 -12.62 -2.34 5.09
C VAL A 115 -11.72 -1.31 4.42
N ARG A 116 -10.40 -1.57 4.34
CA ARG A 116 -9.49 -0.66 3.61
C ARG A 116 -9.88 -0.49 2.15
N ARG A 117 -10.23 -1.58 1.45
CA ARG A 117 -10.66 -1.50 0.04
C ARG A 117 -11.98 -0.74 -0.13
N LEU A 118 -12.93 -0.90 0.78
CA LEU A 118 -14.20 -0.16 0.77
C LEU A 118 -14.00 1.35 0.97
N VAL A 119 -13.06 1.75 1.82
CA VAL A 119 -12.65 3.15 2.02
C VAL A 119 -11.89 3.68 0.80
N GLU A 120 -10.82 2.99 0.37
CA GLU A 120 -9.86 3.48 -0.62
C GLU A 120 -10.39 3.47 -2.06
N ARG A 121 -11.19 2.47 -2.45
CA ARG A 121 -11.70 2.30 -3.82
C ARG A 121 -13.17 2.63 -3.96
N ASP A 122 -14.00 1.99 -3.14
CA ASP A 122 -15.45 2.05 -3.35
C ASP A 122 -16.06 3.33 -2.76
N ARG A 123 -15.28 4.12 -1.99
CA ARG A 123 -15.70 5.32 -1.24
C ARG A 123 -16.96 5.10 -0.40
N GLY A 124 -17.25 3.84 -0.05
CA GLY A 124 -18.47 3.42 0.62
C GLY A 124 -18.49 3.71 2.12
N LEU A 125 -17.32 4.02 2.69
CA LEU A 125 -17.18 4.70 3.97
C LEU A 125 -16.68 6.13 3.68
N VAL A 126 -17.55 7.12 3.90
CA VAL A 126 -17.17 8.53 3.94
C VAL A 126 -17.06 8.93 5.41
N TYR A 127 -15.91 9.45 5.81
CA TYR A 127 -15.62 9.93 7.18
C TYR A 127 -15.74 11.45 7.31
#